data_AF-A0A524LXT4-F1
#
_entry.id   AF-A0A524LXT4-F1
#
_cell.length_a   1.000
_cell.length_b   1.000
_cell.length_c   1.000
_cell.angle_alpha   90.00
_cell.angle_beta   90.00
_cell.angle_gamma   90.00
#
_symmetry.space_group_name_H-M   'P 1'
#
loop_
_entity.id
_entity.type
_entity.pdbx_description
1 polymer ?
#
loop_
_entity_poly.entity_id
_entity_poly.type
_entity_poly.pdbx_seq_one_letter_code
_entity_poly.pdbx_strand_id
1 'polypeptide(L)'
;MLRLLLYILIFVAGYIIGSGKVHAEQIPEIVQLQHSANTKRFLGQCTGMPITSPQVETMAYLSCMARVRGMSDGHALTAQIFAIKRGQLYNHGVVIPDMQLQVWCITNDKKDGEVFQAVLNWIDANNDLVNQLNKRYTNPNQVGIAIIITSLRETYPCKKGTVG
;
A
#
# COMPACT_ATOMS: atom_id res chain seq x y z
N MET A 1 0.95 -20.31 58.19
CA MET A 1 1.50 -20.39 56.82
C MET A 1 0.76 -21.39 55.91
N LEU A 2 0.06 -22.40 56.44
CA LEU A 2 -0.71 -23.38 55.65
C LEU A 2 -1.93 -22.79 54.89
N ARG A 3 -2.52 -21.69 55.38
CA ARG A 3 -3.67 -21.03 54.73
C ARG A 3 -3.31 -20.25 53.46
N LEU A 4 -2.09 -19.72 53.34
CA LEU A 4 -1.67 -18.92 52.19
C LEU A 4 -1.43 -19.79 50.94
N LEU A 5 -0.92 -21.01 51.15
CA LEU A 5 -0.69 -21.99 50.07
C LEU A 5 -1.99 -22.53 49.46
N LEU A 6 -3.07 -22.61 50.25
CA LEU A 6 -4.37 -23.09 49.77
C LEU A 6 -5.04 -22.06 48.82
N TYR A 7 -4.88 -20.76 49.08
CA TYR A 7 -5.43 -19.71 48.22
C TYR A 7 -4.71 -19.61 46.86
N ILE A 8 -3.40 -19.84 46.83
CA ILE A 8 -2.62 -19.81 45.58
C ILE A 8 -3.00 -21.00 44.69
N LEU A 9 -3.22 -22.19 45.26
CA LEU A 9 -3.64 -23.37 44.49
C LEU A 9 -5.06 -23.23 43.91
N ILE A 10 -5.98 -22.56 44.61
CA ILE A 10 -7.34 -22.30 44.09
C ILE A 10 -7.30 -21.24 42.97
N PHE A 11 -6.46 -20.22 43.07
CA PHE A 11 -6.33 -19.19 42.04
C PHE A 11 -5.71 -19.73 40.74
N VAL A 12 -4.71 -20.63 40.84
CA VAL A 12 -4.08 -21.26 39.68
C VAL A 12 -5.00 -22.31 39.03
N ALA A 13 -5.74 -23.10 39.83
CA ALA A 13 -6.73 -24.04 39.29
C ALA A 13 -7.94 -23.34 38.66
N GLY A 14 -8.39 -22.21 39.23
CA GLY A 14 -9.45 -21.39 38.67
C GLY A 14 -9.06 -20.70 37.35
N TYR A 15 -7.79 -20.30 37.20
CA TYR A 15 -7.28 -19.73 35.95
C TYR A 15 -7.14 -20.79 34.84
N ILE A 16 -6.75 -22.02 35.18
CA ILE A 16 -6.57 -23.10 34.19
C ILE A 16 -7.92 -23.72 33.77
N ILE A 17 -8.92 -23.76 34.67
CA ILE A 17 -10.26 -24.32 34.35
C ILE A 17 -11.22 -23.24 33.81
N GLY A 18 -11.02 -21.96 34.17
CA GLY A 18 -11.79 -20.82 33.66
C GLY A 18 -11.33 -20.29 32.30
N SER A 19 -10.13 -20.66 31.83
CA SER A 19 -9.59 -20.24 30.53
C SER A 19 -9.81 -21.27 29.40
N GLY A 20 -10.53 -22.36 29.68
CA GLY A 20 -10.90 -23.39 28.70
C GLY A 20 -12.01 -22.98 27.73
N LYS A 21 -12.54 -21.75 27.85
CA LYS A 21 -13.23 -21.08 26.76
C LYS A 21 -12.35 -19.94 26.31
N VAL A 22 -11.40 -20.26 25.42
CA VAL A 22 -11.09 -19.31 24.35
C VAL A 22 -12.46 -19.00 23.77
N HIS A 23 -13.06 -17.87 24.13
CA HIS A 23 -14.04 -17.28 23.26
C HIS A 23 -13.29 -17.22 21.94
N ALA A 24 -13.68 -18.08 21.00
CA ALA A 24 -13.50 -17.76 19.61
C ALA A 24 -14.25 -16.44 19.46
N GLU A 25 -13.54 -15.35 19.78
CA GLU A 25 -13.88 -14.03 19.31
C GLU A 25 -14.05 -14.28 17.83
N GLN A 26 -15.30 -14.24 17.39
CA GLN A 26 -15.64 -14.38 15.98
C GLN A 26 -14.72 -13.39 15.31
N ILE A 27 -13.70 -13.91 14.61
CA ILE A 27 -12.90 -13.11 13.71
C ILE A 27 -13.96 -12.46 12.85
N PRO A 28 -14.11 -11.11 12.92
CA PRO A 28 -15.18 -10.43 12.22
C PRO A 28 -15.16 -10.96 10.80
N GLU A 29 -16.33 -11.42 10.34
CA GLU A 29 -16.52 -12.05 9.05
C GLU A 29 -15.64 -11.31 8.05
N ILE A 30 -14.60 -11.98 7.56
CA ILE A 30 -13.57 -11.32 6.75
C ILE A 30 -14.34 -10.73 5.58
N VAL A 31 -14.41 -9.40 5.53
CA VAL A 31 -15.07 -8.67 4.45
C VAL A 31 -14.48 -9.23 3.16
N GLN A 32 -15.29 -10.02 2.45
CA GLN A 32 -14.87 -10.59 1.18
C GLN A 32 -14.82 -9.44 0.19
N LEU A 33 -13.62 -8.92 -0.02
CA LEU A 33 -13.39 -7.96 -1.08
C LEU A 33 -13.57 -8.70 -2.41
N GLN A 34 -14.64 -8.39 -3.13
CA GLN A 34 -14.88 -8.96 -4.45
C GLN A 34 -14.11 -8.16 -5.50
N HIS A 35 -12.83 -8.50 -5.67
CA HIS A 35 -12.00 -7.88 -6.71
C HIS A 35 -12.04 -8.65 -8.03
N SER A 36 -11.86 -7.92 -9.14
CA SER A 36 -11.65 -8.50 -10.47
C SER A 36 -10.40 -9.39 -10.51
N ALA A 37 -10.33 -10.31 -11.48
CA ALA A 37 -9.15 -11.16 -11.65
C ALA A 37 -7.84 -10.37 -11.85
N ASN A 38 -7.92 -9.22 -12.53
CA ASN A 38 -6.77 -8.33 -12.73
C ASN A 38 -6.36 -7.64 -11.45
N THR A 39 -7.33 -7.18 -10.65
CA THR A 39 -7.05 -6.60 -9.34
C THR A 39 -6.42 -7.64 -8.40
N LYS A 40 -6.93 -8.88 -8.35
CA LYS A 40 -6.31 -9.95 -7.56
C LYS A 40 -4.87 -10.24 -7.98
N ARG A 41 -4.63 -10.31 -9.29
CA ARG A 41 -3.28 -10.47 -9.85
C ARG A 41 -2.36 -9.32 -9.44
N PHE A 42 -2.83 -8.09 -9.56
CA PHE A 42 -2.09 -6.91 -9.14
C PHE A 42 -1.79 -6.93 -7.64
N LEU A 43 -2.75 -7.26 -6.78
CA LEU A 43 -2.53 -7.35 -5.34
C LEU A 43 -1.39 -8.34 -5.01
N GLY A 44 -1.35 -9.48 -5.69
CA GLY A 44 -0.26 -10.43 -5.54
C GLY A 44 1.09 -9.92 -6.06
N GLN A 45 1.11 -9.19 -7.18
CA GLN A 45 2.32 -8.56 -7.72
C GLN A 45 2.83 -7.40 -6.88
N CYS A 46 1.93 -6.63 -6.29
CA CYS A 46 2.21 -5.50 -5.44
C CYS A 46 2.84 -5.92 -4.11
N THR A 47 2.53 -7.12 -3.64
CA THR A 47 2.97 -7.62 -2.33
C THR A 47 3.99 -8.74 -2.41
N GLY A 48 4.14 -9.37 -3.59
CA GLY A 48 4.89 -10.61 -3.75
C GLY A 48 4.19 -11.83 -3.15
N MET A 49 2.91 -11.71 -2.77
CA MET A 49 2.13 -12.80 -2.16
C MET A 49 1.15 -13.41 -3.18
N PRO A 50 1.23 -14.71 -3.50
CA PRO A 50 0.24 -15.34 -4.37
C PRO A 50 -1.13 -15.38 -3.66
N ILE A 51 -2.19 -14.92 -4.34
CA ILE A 51 -3.54 -14.90 -3.77
C ILE A 51 -4.15 -16.30 -3.81
N THR A 52 -4.05 -17.04 -2.69
CA THR A 52 -4.51 -18.44 -2.57
C THR A 52 -5.79 -18.60 -1.76
N SER A 53 -6.20 -17.57 -1.01
CA SER A 53 -7.42 -17.56 -0.21
C SER A 53 -7.94 -16.13 0.01
N PRO A 54 -9.20 -15.96 0.42
CA PRO A 54 -9.73 -14.64 0.78
C PRO A 54 -8.95 -13.94 1.90
N GLN A 55 -8.41 -14.69 2.86
CA GLN A 55 -7.55 -14.15 3.93
C GLN A 55 -6.29 -13.50 3.34
N VAL A 56 -5.63 -14.21 2.42
CA VAL A 56 -4.42 -13.71 1.75
C VAL A 56 -4.75 -12.52 0.86
N GLU A 57 -5.92 -12.52 0.21
CA GLU A 57 -6.41 -11.37 -0.57
C GLU A 57 -6.54 -10.11 0.30
N THR A 58 -7.15 -10.21 1.49
CA THR A 58 -7.28 -9.09 2.42
C THR A 58 -5.92 -8.60 2.92
N MET A 59 -4.99 -9.52 3.26
CA MET A 59 -3.63 -9.15 3.65
C MET A 59 -2.88 -8.46 2.50
N ALA A 60 -3.06 -8.95 1.27
CA ALA A 60 -2.45 -8.37 0.09
C ALA A 60 -3.03 -6.98 -0.23
N TYR A 61 -4.34 -6.79 -0.05
CA TYR A 61 -5.00 -5.50 -0.16
C TYR A 61 -4.39 -4.47 0.80
N LEU A 62 -4.34 -4.77 2.10
CA LEU A 62 -3.80 -3.86 3.12
C LEU A 62 -2.31 -3.57 2.90
N SER A 63 -1.53 -4.60 2.56
CA SER A 63 -0.10 -4.46 2.27
C SER A 63 0.14 -3.62 1.02
N CYS A 64 -0.68 -3.80 -0.02
CA CYS A 64 -0.56 -3.02 -1.24
C CYS A 64 -0.98 -1.56 -1.04
N MET A 65 -2.03 -1.30 -0.24
CA MET A 65 -2.41 0.06 0.16
C MET A 65 -1.25 0.79 0.83
N ALA A 66 -0.58 0.14 1.79
CA ALA A 66 0.60 0.71 2.45
C ALA A 66 1.76 0.97 1.48
N ARG A 67 1.97 0.06 0.50
CA ARG A 67 2.99 0.24 -0.54
C ARG A 67 2.68 1.43 -1.44
N VAL A 68 1.44 1.57 -1.91
CA VAL A 68 1.01 2.71 -2.74
C VAL A 68 1.21 4.01 -1.98
N ARG A 69 0.84 4.04 -0.69
CA ARG A 69 1.06 5.23 0.15
C ARG A 69 2.54 5.56 0.30
N GLY A 70 3.36 4.58 0.67
CA GLY A 70 4.81 4.77 0.82
C GLY A 70 5.50 5.23 -0.47
N MET A 71 5.06 4.73 -1.63
CA MET A 71 5.54 5.19 -2.93
C MET A 71 5.12 6.65 -3.21
N SER A 72 3.88 7.02 -2.89
CA SER A 72 3.40 8.39 -3.04
C SER A 72 4.17 9.38 -2.16
N ASP A 73 4.35 9.06 -0.87
CA ASP A 73 5.08 9.92 0.05
C ASP A 73 6.56 10.03 -0.32
N GLY A 74 7.19 8.90 -0.65
CA GLY A 74 8.59 8.88 -1.09
C GLY A 74 8.79 9.68 -2.38
N HIS A 75 7.84 9.61 -3.31
CA HIS A 75 7.84 10.40 -4.54
C HIS A 75 7.75 11.91 -4.25
N ALA A 76 6.78 12.33 -3.43
CA ALA A 76 6.61 13.74 -3.06
C ALA A 76 7.85 14.30 -2.35
N LEU A 77 8.40 13.56 -1.38
CA LEU A 77 9.61 13.93 -0.67
C LEU A 77 10.82 14.05 -1.62
N THR A 78 11.00 13.07 -2.50
CA THR A 78 12.11 13.08 -3.49
C THR A 78 11.99 14.27 -4.43
N ALA A 79 10.78 14.58 -4.91
CA ALA A 79 10.53 15.73 -5.77
C ALA A 79 10.85 17.06 -5.05
N GLN A 80 10.45 17.19 -3.77
CA GLN A 80 10.73 18.37 -2.97
C GLN A 80 12.23 18.56 -2.72
N ILE A 81 12.95 17.51 -2.31
CA ILE A 81 14.40 17.56 -2.08
C ILE A 81 15.11 18.00 -3.36
N PHE A 82 14.73 17.44 -4.50
CA PHE A 82 15.33 17.82 -5.77
C PHE A 82 15.03 19.27 -6.16
N ALA A 83 13.81 19.76 -5.95
CA ALA A 83 13.47 21.16 -6.20
C ALA A 83 14.33 22.11 -5.36
N ILE A 84 14.54 21.82 -4.08
CA ILE A 84 15.42 22.58 -3.19
C ILE A 84 16.86 22.56 -3.71
N LYS A 85 17.38 21.37 -4.03
CA LYS A 85 18.76 21.20 -4.54
C LYS A 85 18.98 21.92 -5.87
N ARG A 86 17.98 21.88 -6.76
CA ARG A 86 18.01 22.60 -8.03
C ARG A 86 18.05 24.11 -7.80
N GLY A 87 17.24 24.65 -6.88
CA GLY A 87 17.27 26.07 -6.51
C GLY A 87 18.64 26.49 -5.94
N GLN A 88 19.22 25.69 -5.06
CA GLN A 88 20.57 25.92 -4.52
C GLN A 88 21.63 25.95 -5.63
N LEU A 89 21.63 24.95 -6.51
CA LEU A 89 22.58 24.85 -7.61
C LEU A 89 22.42 25.97 -8.65
N TYR A 90 21.18 26.38 -8.93
CA TYR A 90 20.90 27.54 -9.79
C TYR A 90 21.49 28.83 -9.22
N ASN A 91 21.39 29.05 -7.89
CA ASN A 91 22.02 30.19 -7.21
C ASN A 91 23.56 30.18 -7.28
N HIS A 92 24.17 29.04 -7.60
CA HIS A 92 25.61 28.89 -7.83
C HIS A 92 25.99 28.86 -9.32
N GLY A 93 25.08 29.26 -10.22
CA GLY A 93 25.33 29.31 -11.66
C GLY A 93 25.31 27.96 -12.38
N VAL A 94 24.89 26.89 -11.69
CA VAL A 94 24.78 25.55 -12.30
C VAL A 94 23.41 25.39 -12.97
N VAL A 95 23.41 25.17 -14.27
CA VAL A 95 22.19 24.89 -15.05
C VAL A 95 21.89 23.40 -14.99
N ILE A 96 20.82 23.03 -14.28
CA ILE A 96 20.29 21.66 -14.31
C ILE A 96 19.24 21.57 -15.41
N PRO A 97 19.34 20.59 -16.33
CA PRO A 97 18.31 20.32 -17.33
C PRO A 97 16.94 20.21 -16.69
N ASP A 98 15.89 20.56 -17.44
CA ASP A 98 14.53 20.47 -16.93
C ASP A 98 14.09 19.00 -16.79
N MET A 99 14.33 18.45 -15.60
CA MET A 99 13.88 17.12 -15.21
C MET A 99 12.63 17.27 -14.34
N GLN A 100 11.48 16.85 -14.86
CA GLN A 100 10.27 16.70 -14.07
C GLN A 100 10.36 15.43 -13.23
N LEU A 101 10.90 15.55 -12.01
CA LEU A 101 10.87 14.46 -11.04
C LEU A 101 9.48 14.26 -10.42
N GLN A 102 8.63 15.29 -10.45
CA GLN A 102 7.25 15.15 -10.02
C GLN A 102 6.42 14.54 -11.16
N VAL A 103 6.24 13.22 -11.11
CA VAL A 103 5.57 12.42 -12.14
C VAL A 103 4.05 12.40 -11.93
N TRP A 104 3.58 12.50 -10.68
CA TRP A 104 2.18 12.69 -10.30
C TRP A 104 2.05 13.68 -9.14
N CYS A 105 0.86 14.28 -9.00
CA CYS A 105 0.59 15.35 -8.04
C CYS A 105 -0.70 15.05 -7.26
N ILE A 106 -0.56 14.42 -6.10
CA ILE A 106 -1.66 14.14 -5.17
C ILE A 106 -1.73 15.28 -4.15
N THR A 107 -2.93 15.81 -3.94
CA THR A 107 -3.18 16.87 -2.97
C THR A 107 -3.33 16.30 -1.55
N ASN A 108 -2.95 17.09 -0.54
CA ASN A 108 -2.91 16.64 0.87
C ASN A 108 -4.29 16.32 1.46
N ASP A 109 -5.40 16.69 0.80
CA ASP A 109 -6.77 16.32 1.20
C ASP A 109 -7.11 14.85 0.91
N LYS A 110 -6.31 14.17 0.07
CA LYS A 110 -6.59 12.77 -0.30
C LYS A 110 -6.22 11.81 0.80
N LYS A 111 -7.19 10.97 1.15
CA LYS A 111 -6.99 9.88 2.11
C LYS A 111 -6.31 8.69 1.43
N ASP A 112 -5.59 7.88 2.20
CA ASP A 112 -4.86 6.72 1.69
C ASP A 112 -5.76 5.75 0.93
N GLY A 113 -6.97 5.52 1.45
CA GLY A 113 -7.98 4.69 0.79
C GLY A 113 -8.43 5.25 -0.56
N GLU A 114 -8.50 6.57 -0.73
CA GLU A 114 -8.89 7.20 -2.00
C GLU A 114 -7.78 7.08 -3.05
N VAL A 115 -6.53 7.30 -2.64
CA VAL A 115 -5.37 7.11 -3.52
C VAL A 115 -5.25 5.66 -3.96
N PHE A 116 -5.44 4.71 -3.04
CA PHE A 116 -5.39 3.31 -3.38
C PHE A 116 -6.57 2.87 -4.27
N GLN A 117 -7.78 3.32 -3.96
CA GLN A 117 -8.96 3.02 -4.78
C GLN A 117 -8.81 3.55 -6.21
N ALA A 118 -8.16 4.71 -6.39
CA ALA A 118 -7.84 5.22 -7.72
C ALA A 118 -6.97 4.26 -8.54
N VAL A 119 -5.97 3.61 -7.91
CA VAL A 119 -5.14 2.58 -8.56
C VAL A 119 -5.99 1.38 -8.98
N LEU A 120 -6.87 0.90 -8.10
CA LEU A 120 -7.74 -0.25 -8.38
C LEU A 120 -8.72 0.05 -9.52
N ASN A 121 -9.36 1.22 -9.48
CA ASN A 121 -10.27 1.67 -10.54
C ASN A 121 -9.54 1.81 -11.88
N TRP A 122 -8.29 2.31 -11.86
CA TRP A 122 -7.48 2.43 -13.06
C TRP A 122 -7.15 1.06 -13.67
N ILE A 123 -6.86 0.04 -12.84
CA ILE A 123 -6.59 -1.33 -13.30
C ILE A 123 -7.81 -1.88 -14.04
N ASP A 124 -8.99 -1.76 -13.45
CA ASP A 124 -10.23 -2.27 -14.03
C ASP A 124 -10.59 -1.56 -15.34
N ALA A 125 -10.29 -0.26 -15.44
CA ALA A 125 -10.50 0.54 -16.64
C ALA A 125 -9.45 0.31 -17.75
N ASN A 126 -8.26 -0.19 -17.43
CA ASN A 126 -7.11 -0.27 -18.35
C ASN A 126 -6.56 -1.69 -18.53
N ASN A 127 -7.46 -2.67 -18.65
CA ASN A 127 -7.11 -4.10 -18.74
C ASN A 127 -6.04 -4.43 -19.79
N ASP A 128 -6.12 -3.83 -20.98
CA ASP A 128 -5.15 -4.08 -22.05
C ASP A 128 -3.75 -3.57 -21.70
N LEU A 129 -3.66 -2.39 -21.10
CA LEU A 129 -2.39 -1.81 -20.69
C LEU A 129 -1.77 -2.60 -19.52
N VAL A 130 -2.60 -3.03 -18.55
CA VAL A 130 -2.16 -3.93 -17.48
C VAL A 130 -1.60 -5.22 -18.05
N ASN A 131 -2.25 -5.81 -19.06
CA ASN A 131 -1.75 -7.01 -19.75
C ASN A 131 -0.43 -6.76 -20.50
N GLN A 132 -0.25 -5.58 -21.10
CA GLN A 132 1.00 -5.20 -21.74
C GLN A 132 2.14 -5.03 -20.73
N LEU A 133 1.89 -4.37 -19.60
CA LEU A 133 2.87 -4.23 -18.52
C LEU A 133 3.29 -5.60 -17.97
N ASN A 134 2.32 -6.50 -17.81
CA ASN A 134 2.55 -7.89 -17.41
C ASN A 134 3.44 -8.67 -18.39
N LYS A 135 3.42 -8.36 -19.68
CA LYS A 135 4.30 -8.97 -20.69
C LYS A 135 5.67 -8.29 -20.74
N ARG A 136 5.74 -7.00 -20.43
CA ARG A 136 6.96 -6.18 -20.51
C ARG A 136 7.97 -6.50 -19.40
N TYR A 137 7.49 -6.78 -18.19
CA TYR A 137 8.35 -7.05 -17.04
C TYR A 137 8.30 -8.52 -16.66
N THR A 138 9.46 -9.11 -16.41
CA THR A 138 9.59 -10.51 -15.98
C THR A 138 9.45 -10.68 -14.48
N ASN A 139 9.73 -9.63 -13.69
CA ASN A 139 9.62 -9.64 -12.25
C ASN A 139 8.24 -9.14 -11.79
N PRO A 140 7.45 -9.93 -11.04
CA PRO A 140 6.13 -9.52 -10.53
C PRO A 140 6.14 -8.20 -9.75
N ASN A 141 7.17 -7.96 -8.93
CA ASN A 141 7.29 -6.72 -8.17
C ASN A 141 7.52 -5.50 -9.08
N GLN A 142 8.25 -5.68 -10.20
CA GLN A 142 8.43 -4.61 -11.19
C GLN A 142 7.12 -4.31 -11.93
N VAL A 143 6.32 -5.34 -12.25
CA VAL A 143 4.97 -5.14 -12.82
C VAL A 143 4.11 -4.33 -11.85
N GLY A 144 4.08 -4.71 -10.56
CA GLY A 144 3.32 -4.00 -9.54
C GLY A 144 3.74 -2.53 -9.41
N ILE A 145 5.04 -2.24 -9.36
CA ILE A 145 5.57 -0.86 -9.34
C ILE A 145 5.15 -0.10 -10.60
N ALA A 146 5.27 -0.70 -11.78
CA ALA A 146 4.93 -0.06 -13.05
C ALA A 146 3.43 0.29 -13.12
N ILE A 147 2.55 -0.59 -12.64
CA ILE A 147 1.11 -0.34 -12.55
C ILE A 147 0.83 0.84 -11.59
N ILE A 148 1.45 0.86 -10.41
CA ILE A 148 1.29 1.98 -9.45
C ILE A 148 1.74 3.30 -10.07
N ILE A 149 2.93 3.36 -10.66
CA ILE A 149 3.44 4.59 -11.27
C ILE A 149 2.54 5.07 -12.41
N THR A 150 2.13 4.16 -13.29
CA THR A 150 1.32 4.51 -14.47
C THR A 150 -0.07 5.00 -14.05
N SER A 151 -0.74 4.27 -13.14
CA SER A 151 -2.05 4.65 -12.62
C SER A 151 -2.04 5.99 -11.90
N LEU A 152 -1.06 6.25 -11.03
CA LEU A 152 -0.96 7.52 -10.31
C LEU A 152 -0.65 8.69 -11.25
N ARG A 153 0.22 8.48 -12.24
CA ARG A 153 0.55 9.50 -13.26
C ARG A 153 -0.66 9.91 -14.09
N GLU A 154 -1.46 8.94 -14.52
CA GLU A 154 -2.64 9.21 -15.37
C GLU A 154 -3.81 9.75 -14.56
N THR A 155 -3.98 9.30 -13.30
CA THR A 155 -5.08 9.75 -12.44
C THR A 155 -4.80 11.12 -11.82
N TYR A 156 -3.54 11.41 -11.47
CA TYR A 156 -3.13 12.64 -10.80
C TYR A 156 -2.05 13.37 -11.59
N PRO A 157 -2.32 13.84 -12.82
CA PRO A 157 -1.33 14.53 -13.63
C PRO A 157 -0.96 15.87 -12.97
N CYS A 158 0.35 16.15 -12.92
CA CYS A 158 0.82 17.45 -12.46
C CYS A 158 0.43 18.54 -13.47
N LYS A 159 -0.26 19.58 -13.00
CA LYS A 159 -0.49 20.78 -13.81
C LYS A 159 0.85 21.48 -14.02
N LYS A 160 1.17 21.82 -15.28
CA LYS A 160 2.35 22.65 -15.58
C LYS A 160 2.23 23.97 -14.81
N GLY A 161 3.18 24.25 -13.92
CA GLY A 161 3.30 25.53 -13.22
C GLY A 161 2.83 25.58 -11.75
N THR A 162 2.28 24.50 -11.19
CA THR A 162 2.04 24.40 -9.74
C THR A 162 3.16 23.61 -9.10
N VAL A 163 4.09 24.32 -8.46
CA VAL A 163 4.97 23.76 -7.44
C VAL A 163 4.11 23.65 -6.18
N GLY A 164 3.97 22.43 -5.64
CA GLY A 164 3.28 22.17 -4.38
C GLY A 164 4.06 22.70 -3.18
#